data_AF-A0A9E5YUS4-F1
#
_entry.id   AF-A0A9E5YUS4-F1
#
_cell.length_a   1.000
_cell.length_b   1.000
_cell.length_c   1.000
_cell.angle_alpha   90.00
_cell.angle_beta   90.00
_cell.angle_gamma   90.00
#
_symmetry.space_group_name_H-M   'P 1'
#
loop_
_entity.id
_entity.type
_entity.pdbx_description
1 polymer ?
#
loop_
_entity_poly.entity_id
_entity_poly.type
_entity_poly.pdbx_seq_one_letter_code
_entity_poly.pdbx_strand_id
1 'polypeptide(L)'
;MYIDLATGEAMGLVDVTYLIDSSCSDCYDVAKQKQIIENNFGVTIKSEQTVDARSTSGRALIDKYSIAQAPTVIISSEVSAYEALTQAWRQVGSIEDDGTYVFRQNAALGGVIYKNLDTGEIIRPEVPNK
;
A
#
# COMPACT_ATOMS: atom_id res chain seq x y z
N MET A 1 -8.35 -19.07 -2.38
CA MET A 1 -9.19 -18.69 -3.53
C MET A 1 -10.48 -19.46 -3.47
N TYR A 2 -11.61 -18.77 -3.46
CA TYR A 2 -12.95 -19.33 -3.57
C TYR A 2 -13.76 -18.39 -4.48
N ILE A 3 -14.68 -18.93 -5.28
CA ILE A 3 -15.54 -18.12 -6.15
C ILE A 3 -16.82 -17.84 -5.40
N ASP A 4 -17.13 -16.58 -5.16
CA ASP A 4 -18.46 -16.22 -4.67
C ASP A 4 -19.48 -16.59 -5.75
N LEU A 5 -20.38 -17.52 -5.42
CA LEU A 5 -21.32 -18.08 -6.39
C LEU A 5 -22.49 -17.12 -6.71
N ALA A 6 -22.67 -16.05 -5.93
CA ALA A 6 -23.66 -15.01 -6.18
C ALA A 6 -23.12 -13.91 -7.10
N THR A 7 -21.84 -13.55 -7.00
CA THR A 7 -21.22 -12.49 -7.82
C THR A 7 -20.35 -13.02 -8.98
N GLY A 8 -19.89 -14.27 -8.89
CA GLY A 8 -18.92 -14.84 -9.82
C GLY A 8 -17.49 -14.33 -9.60
N GLU A 9 -17.25 -13.57 -8.53
CA GLU A 9 -15.95 -12.97 -8.24
C GLU A 9 -15.03 -13.97 -7.53
N ALA A 10 -13.78 -14.01 -7.96
CA ALA A 10 -12.75 -14.80 -7.30
C ALA A 10 -12.31 -14.08 -6.02
N MET A 11 -12.88 -14.48 -4.89
CA MET A 11 -12.48 -13.97 -3.58
C MET A 11 -11.10 -14.50 -3.18
N GLY A 12 -10.27 -13.56 -2.70
CA GLY A 12 -8.89 -13.80 -2.28
C GLY A 12 -7.84 -13.58 -3.37
N LEU A 13 -8.21 -13.13 -4.56
CA LEU A 13 -7.27 -12.69 -5.59
C LEU A 13 -7.21 -11.16 -5.59
N VAL A 14 -6.07 -10.61 -5.20
CA VAL A 14 -5.96 -9.19 -4.85
C VAL A 14 -5.15 -8.43 -5.89
N ASP A 15 -5.63 -7.24 -6.27
CA ASP A 15 -4.89 -6.31 -7.11
C ASP A 15 -4.14 -5.30 -6.25
N VAL A 16 -2.86 -5.11 -6.56
CA VAL A 16 -1.95 -4.26 -5.77
C VAL A 16 -1.38 -3.14 -6.64
N THR A 17 -1.49 -1.91 -6.18
CA THR A 17 -0.85 -0.75 -6.81
C THR A 17 0.18 -0.17 -5.86
N TYR A 18 1.45 -0.19 -6.28
CA TYR A 18 2.54 0.48 -5.58
C TYR A 18 2.67 1.90 -6.10
N LEU A 19 2.45 2.88 -5.24
CA LEU A 19 2.66 4.28 -5.57
C LEU A 19 4.06 4.68 -5.10
N ILE A 20 4.95 4.99 -6.04
CA ILE A 20 6.34 5.40 -5.75
C ILE A 20 6.55 6.86 -6.16
N ASP A 21 7.58 7.52 -5.66
CA ASP A 21 8.02 8.81 -6.20
C ASP A 21 9.43 8.66 -6.78
N SER A 22 9.58 8.71 -8.10
CA SER A 22 10.87 8.56 -8.78
C SER A 22 11.88 9.65 -8.45
N SER A 23 11.44 10.78 -7.88
CA SER A 23 12.36 11.82 -7.39
C SER A 23 12.97 11.51 -6.02
N CYS A 24 12.53 10.45 -5.35
CA CYS A 24 13.08 9.99 -4.09
C CYS A 24 13.91 8.70 -4.28
N SER A 25 15.18 8.84 -4.66
CA SER A 25 16.10 7.70 -4.83
C SER A 25 16.35 6.92 -3.54
N ASP A 26 16.22 7.59 -2.40
CA ASP A 26 16.57 7.03 -1.09
C ASP A 26 15.36 6.45 -0.37
N CYS A 27 14.16 6.62 -0.94
CA CYS A 27 12.95 6.05 -0.39
C CYS A 27 13.02 4.52 -0.39
N TYR A 28 12.34 3.91 0.57
CA TYR A 28 12.39 2.46 0.73
C TYR A 28 11.82 1.72 -0.48
N ASP A 29 12.31 0.50 -0.71
CA ASP A 29 11.81 -0.36 -1.79
C ASP A 29 10.44 -0.98 -1.44
N VAL A 30 9.43 -0.72 -2.28
CA VAL A 30 8.08 -1.28 -2.16
C VAL A 30 8.05 -2.81 -2.22
N ALA A 31 9.10 -3.46 -2.74
CA ALA A 31 9.26 -4.92 -2.67
C ALA A 31 9.21 -5.45 -1.22
N LYS A 32 9.59 -4.64 -0.21
CA LYS A 32 9.45 -5.02 1.20
C LYS A 32 7.98 -5.19 1.60
N GLN A 33 7.10 -4.33 1.10
CA GLN A 33 5.67 -4.41 1.39
C GLN A 33 5.03 -5.59 0.68
N LYS A 34 5.45 -5.88 -0.56
CA LYS A 34 5.06 -7.11 -1.25
C LYS A 34 5.33 -8.35 -0.40
N GLN A 35 6.56 -8.49 0.10
CA GLN A 35 6.94 -9.62 0.94
C GLN A 35 6.10 -9.70 2.22
N ILE A 36 5.79 -8.57 2.86
CA ILE A 36 4.93 -8.56 4.05
C ILE A 36 3.51 -9.03 3.69
N ILE A 37 2.94 -8.52 2.60
CA ILE A 37 1.58 -8.85 2.14
C ILE A 37 1.46 -10.34 1.78
N GLU A 38 2.38 -10.86 0.98
CA GLU A 38 2.36 -12.26 0.55
C GLU A 38 2.81 -13.23 1.66
N ASN A 39 3.97 -13.00 2.27
CA ASN A 39 4.57 -13.99 3.16
C ASN A 39 4.03 -13.94 4.59
N ASN A 40 3.74 -12.75 5.13
CA ASN A 40 3.29 -12.63 6.51
C ASN A 40 1.76 -12.77 6.62
N PHE A 41 1.02 -12.31 5.60
CA PHE A 41 -0.44 -12.34 5.61
C PHE A 41 -1.05 -13.37 4.66
N GLY A 42 -0.24 -14.07 3.86
CA GLY A 42 -0.72 -15.13 2.98
C GLY A 42 -1.53 -14.63 1.78
N VAL A 43 -1.46 -13.34 1.45
CA VAL A 43 -2.25 -12.75 0.37
C VAL A 43 -1.77 -13.26 -0.97
N THR A 44 -2.72 -13.71 -1.80
CA THR A 44 -2.46 -14.06 -3.20
C THR A 44 -2.70 -12.85 -4.10
N ILE A 45 -1.63 -12.32 -4.68
CA ILE A 45 -1.69 -11.19 -5.62
C ILE A 45 -2.03 -11.73 -7.02
N LYS A 46 -3.09 -11.17 -7.61
CA LYS A 46 -3.54 -11.49 -8.98
C LYS A 46 -2.84 -10.61 -10.00
N SER A 47 -2.80 -9.32 -9.75
CA SER A 47 -2.07 -8.36 -10.57
C SER A 47 -1.41 -7.32 -9.68
N GLU A 48 -0.26 -6.84 -10.15
CA GLU A 48 0.43 -5.73 -9.50
C GLU A 48 0.93 -4.73 -10.54
N GLN A 49 0.93 -3.47 -10.15
CA GLN A 49 1.47 -2.39 -10.97
C GLN A 49 2.18 -1.36 -10.10
N THR A 50 3.17 -0.69 -10.69
CA THR A 50 3.88 0.41 -10.06
C THR A 50 3.54 1.70 -10.79
N VAL A 51 3.08 2.69 -10.04
CA VAL A 51 2.68 3.99 -10.56
C VAL A 51 3.54 5.07 -9.91
N ASP A 52 4.07 5.97 -10.74
CA ASP A 52 4.82 7.11 -10.26
C ASP A 52 3.86 8.22 -9.79
N ALA A 53 4.02 8.70 -8.56
CA ALA A 53 3.29 9.80 -7.94
C ALA A 53 3.31 11.10 -8.78
N ARG A 54 4.34 11.30 -9.61
CA ARG A 54 4.48 12.47 -10.49
C ARG A 54 3.72 12.32 -11.79
N SER A 55 3.36 11.10 -12.20
CA SER A 55 2.58 10.82 -13.40
C SER A 55 1.12 11.27 -13.26
N THR A 56 0.41 11.41 -14.39
CA THR A 56 -1.02 11.77 -14.38
C THR A 56 -1.86 10.77 -13.60
N SER A 57 -1.62 9.47 -13.76
CA SER A 57 -2.33 8.42 -13.02
C SER A 57 -1.96 8.41 -11.54
N GLY A 58 -0.69 8.65 -11.20
CA GLY A 58 -0.26 8.75 -9.81
C GLY A 58 -0.90 9.92 -9.07
N ARG A 59 -0.96 11.10 -9.70
CA ARG A 59 -1.66 12.28 -9.16
C ARG A 59 -3.14 12.01 -8.95
N ALA A 60 -3.79 11.34 -9.90
CA ALA A 60 -5.19 10.96 -9.75
C ALA A 60 -5.43 10.03 -8.55
N LEU A 61 -4.51 9.09 -8.26
CA LEU A 61 -4.58 8.24 -7.07
C LEU A 61 -4.35 9.02 -5.77
N ILE A 62 -3.39 9.96 -5.78
CA ILE A 62 -3.10 10.84 -4.65
C ILE A 62 -4.34 11.68 -4.31
N ASP A 63 -4.96 12.29 -5.33
CA ASP A 63 -6.14 13.12 -5.14
C ASP A 63 -7.35 12.28 -4.71
N LYS A 64 -7.59 11.13 -5.36
CA LYS A 64 -8.71 10.24 -5.05
C LYS A 64 -8.69 9.77 -3.60
N TYR A 65 -7.51 9.38 -3.10
CA TYR A 65 -7.37 8.77 -1.79
C TYR A 65 -6.69 9.70 -0.78
N SER A 66 -6.42 10.97 -1.08
CA SER A 66 -5.69 11.89 -0.19
C SER A 66 -4.37 11.30 0.34
N ILE A 67 -3.51 10.79 -0.56
CA ILE A 67 -2.26 10.10 -0.17
C ILE A 67 -1.16 11.12 0.17
N ALA A 68 -0.73 11.12 1.43
CA ALA A 68 0.29 12.04 1.94
C ALA A 68 1.72 11.47 1.95
N GLN A 69 1.90 10.17 1.72
CA GLN A 69 3.21 9.50 1.84
C GLN A 69 3.51 8.63 0.62
N ALA A 70 4.73 8.76 0.09
CA ALA A 70 5.27 7.86 -0.91
C ALA A 70 6.65 7.35 -0.49
N PRO A 71 7.00 6.08 -0.77
CA PRO A 71 6.15 5.09 -1.41
C PRO A 71 4.98 4.66 -0.51
N THR A 72 3.95 4.05 -1.11
CA THR A 72 2.84 3.42 -0.39
C THR A 72 2.20 2.30 -1.23
N VAL A 73 1.31 1.52 -0.62
CA VAL A 73 0.55 0.45 -1.27
C VAL A 73 -0.94 0.73 -1.19
N ILE A 74 -1.61 0.52 -2.32
CA ILE A 74 -3.07 0.54 -2.47
C ILE A 74 -3.48 -0.89 -2.85
N ILE A 75 -4.43 -1.45 -2.12
CA ILE A 75 -4.85 -2.85 -2.25
C ILE A 75 -6.36 -2.89 -2.50
N SER A 76 -6.79 -3.71 -3.46
CA SER A 76 -8.19 -3.88 -3.81
C SER A 76 -9.03 -4.51 -2.69
N SER A 77 -10.35 -4.34 -2.76
CA SER A 77 -11.29 -4.71 -1.68
C SER A 77 -11.37 -6.22 -1.39
N GLU A 78 -10.95 -7.07 -2.33
CA GLU A 78 -10.85 -8.52 -2.19
C GLU A 78 -9.89 -8.94 -1.07
N VAL A 79 -9.01 -8.03 -0.63
CA VAL A 79 -8.14 -8.27 0.53
C VAL A 79 -8.93 -8.45 1.83
N SER A 80 -10.20 -8.02 1.87
CA SER A 80 -11.12 -8.27 2.99
C SER A 80 -11.32 -9.77 3.31
N ALA A 81 -11.01 -10.67 2.37
CA ALA A 81 -10.97 -12.11 2.60
C ALA A 81 -9.84 -12.55 3.56
N TYR A 82 -8.85 -11.69 3.81
CA TYR A 82 -7.67 -11.96 4.63
C TYR A 82 -7.79 -11.26 5.99
N GLU A 83 -8.53 -11.88 6.91
CA GLU A 83 -8.86 -11.28 8.22
C GLU A 83 -7.64 -10.77 9.00
N ALA A 84 -6.53 -11.52 8.98
CA ALA A 84 -5.30 -11.13 9.67
C ALA A 84 -4.72 -9.82 9.11
N LEU A 85 -4.74 -9.64 7.78
CA LEU A 85 -4.33 -8.39 7.15
C LEU A 85 -5.32 -7.28 7.49
N THR A 86 -6.63 -7.52 7.34
CA THR A 86 -7.67 -6.52 7.63
C THR A 86 -7.59 -6.01 9.06
N GLN A 87 -7.27 -6.88 10.03
CA GLN A 87 -7.07 -6.48 11.43
C GLN A 87 -5.81 -5.62 11.61
N ALA A 88 -4.69 -6.02 11.01
CA ALA A 88 -3.45 -5.25 11.07
C ALA A 88 -3.59 -3.88 10.37
N TRP A 89 -4.34 -3.82 9.27
CA TRP A 89 -4.49 -2.61 8.45
C TRP A 89 -5.08 -1.45 9.20
N ARG A 90 -5.98 -1.71 10.16
CA ARG A 90 -6.61 -0.68 11.01
C ARG A 90 -5.60 0.18 11.79
N GLN A 91 -4.38 -0.30 11.97
CA GLN A 91 -3.33 0.42 12.69
C GLN A 91 -2.41 1.21 11.78
N VAL A 92 -2.35 0.87 10.49
CA VAL A 92 -1.31 1.35 9.56
C VAL A 92 -1.86 1.99 8.30
N GLY A 93 -3.16 1.91 8.09
CA GLY A 93 -3.83 2.36 6.88
C GLY A 93 -5.29 2.75 7.11
N SER A 94 -5.96 3.02 6.01
CA SER A 94 -7.40 3.30 5.94
C SER A 94 -8.07 2.31 4.97
N ILE A 95 -9.38 2.16 5.17
CA ILE A 95 -10.27 1.48 4.22
C ILE A 95 -11.19 2.57 3.68
N GLU A 96 -11.12 2.80 2.37
CA GLU A 96 -11.86 3.84 1.67
C GLU A 96 -13.32 3.42 1.42
N ASP A 97 -14.18 4.36 1.05
CA ASP A 97 -15.62 4.12 0.83
C ASP A 97 -15.89 3.08 -0.28
N ASP A 98 -14.97 2.91 -1.24
CA ASP A 98 -15.05 1.90 -2.29
C ASP A 98 -14.46 0.54 -1.88
N GLY A 99 -14.08 0.40 -0.61
CA GLY A 99 -13.49 -0.82 -0.04
C GLY A 99 -11.98 -0.96 -0.29
N THR A 100 -11.34 -0.01 -0.95
CA THR A 100 -9.88 -0.01 -1.19
C THR A 100 -9.11 0.18 0.11
N TYR A 101 -8.02 -0.56 0.28
CA TYR A 101 -7.13 -0.48 1.41
C TYR A 101 -5.92 0.38 1.05
N VAL A 102 -5.73 1.49 1.75
CA VAL A 102 -4.60 2.40 1.49
C VAL A 102 -3.67 2.41 2.68
N PHE A 103 -2.39 2.14 2.46
CA PHE A 103 -1.38 2.20 3.51
C PHE A 103 -1.01 3.67 3.81
N ARG A 104 -0.95 4.05 5.08
CA ARG A 104 -0.80 5.46 5.52
C ARG A 104 0.37 5.69 6.46
N GLN A 105 0.94 4.63 7.03
CA GLN A 105 1.88 4.73 8.15
C GLN A 105 3.24 4.11 7.79
N ASN A 106 4.04 4.79 6.97
CA ASN A 106 5.39 4.32 6.62
C ASN A 106 6.29 4.12 7.84
N ALA A 107 6.13 4.92 8.90
CA ALA A 107 6.87 4.72 10.15
C ALA A 107 6.66 3.32 10.79
N ALA A 108 5.54 2.66 10.52
CA ALA A 108 5.26 1.31 11.04
C ALA A 108 6.15 0.22 10.40
N LEU A 109 6.81 0.51 9.27
CA LEU A 109 7.74 -0.41 8.61
C LEU A 109 9.13 -0.44 9.25
N GLY A 110 9.36 0.34 10.32
CA GLY A 110 10.59 0.32 11.10
C GLY A 110 11.73 1.09 10.43
N GLY A 111 11.76 2.41 10.62
CA GLY A 111 12.91 3.23 10.24
C GLY A 111 13.10 3.43 8.73
N VAL A 112 12.06 3.26 7.93
CA VAL A 112 12.13 3.41 6.47
C VAL A 112 12.16 4.88 6.05
N ILE A 113 12.92 5.18 5.00
CA ILE A 113 12.94 6.50 4.38
C ILE A 113 11.73 6.63 3.45
N TYR A 114 10.96 7.69 3.60
CA TYR A 114 9.81 7.98 2.73
C TYR A 114 9.70 9.49 2.50
N LYS A 115 8.95 9.88 1.50
CA LYS A 115 8.66 11.27 1.16
C LYS A 115 7.25 11.65 1.62
N ASN A 116 7.14 12.80 2.26
CA ASN A 116 5.87 13.47 2.48
C ASN A 116 5.47 14.16 1.16
N LEU A 117 4.32 13.79 0.60
CA LEU A 117 3.84 14.30 -0.68
C LEU A 117 3.21 15.70 -0.55
N ASP A 118 2.73 16.07 0.64
CA ASP A 118 2.17 17.39 0.91
C ASP A 118 3.26 18.46 1.00
N THR A 119 4.37 18.14 1.67
CA THR A 119 5.50 19.08 1.88
C THR A 119 6.63 18.90 0.86
N GLY A 120 6.71 17.74 0.22
CA GLY A 120 7.81 17.35 -0.66
C GLY A 120 9.08 16.91 0.09
N GLU A 121 9.06 16.88 1.42
CA GLU A 121 10.22 16.55 2.26
C GLU A 121 10.49 15.04 2.32
N ILE A 122 11.76 14.66 2.31
CA ILE A 122 12.20 13.27 2.53
C ILE A 122 12.42 13.07 4.03
N ILE A 123 11.59 12.21 4.63
CA ILE A 123 11.66 11.80 6.03
C ILE A 123 12.66 10.65 6.16
N ARG A 124 13.66 10.86 7.01
CA ARG A 124 14.69 9.86 7.35
C ARG A 124 14.58 9.57 8.84
N PRO A 125 13.91 8.47 9.24
CA PRO A 125 13.81 8.15 10.65
C PRO A 125 15.20 7.85 11.20
N GLU A 126 15.51 8.39 12.37
CA GLU A 126 16.70 7.99 13.11
C GLU A 126 16.49 6.54 13.56
N VAL A 127 17.38 5.64 13.12
CA VAL A 127 17.41 4.27 13.66
C VAL A 127 17.79 4.41 15.14
N PRO A 128 16.98 3.94 16.10
CA PRO A 128 17.38 3.99 17.49
C PRO A 128 18.68 3.19 17.64
N ASN A 129 19.76 3.85 18.06
CA ASN A 129 20.98 3.17 18.48
C ASN A 129 20.59 2.18 19.58
N LYS A 130 20.61 0.89 19.26
CA LYS A 130 20.41 -0.18 20.22
C LYS A 130 21.71 -0.49 20.93
#